data_AF-A0A9W7E6S0-F1
#
_entry.id   AF-A0A9W7E6S0-F1
#
_cell.length_a   1.000
_cell.length_b   1.000
_cell.length_c   1.000
_cell.angle_alpha   90.00
_cell.angle_beta   90.00
_cell.angle_gamma   90.00
#
_symmetry.space_group_name_H-M   'P 1'
#
loop_
_entity.id
_entity.type
_entity.pdbx_description
1 polymer ?
#
loop_
_entity_poly.entity_id
_entity_poly.type
_entity_poly.pdbx_seq_one_letter_code
_entity_poly.pdbx_strand_id
1 'polypeptide(L)'
;MMSHPPSRAHTHTVTVHARRVLDSRSARKRAESDAQQLANRIQHLKDEVGRSVRRTKEAGERRKEIEGQKKESEKRREHAHDGRLASTIQKKEIEEIGYYGTWVPGGGQILPEKSKGMKKSEITKMKQEREAKLLKENRKRIEEIKKKRVEMAEKKRKSEEIRIVKLKEQYKKKMEAEALKRTLAEKVVTQLEEEEARLIEMLKEQQVQQQKAYMMLQETIVEGGPSIG
;
A
#
# COMPACT_ATOMS: atom_id res chain seq x y z
N MET A 1 -30.12 -31.43 -5.10
CA MET A 1 -30.97 -30.39 -4.45
C MET A 1 -31.09 -29.22 -5.41
N MET A 2 -32.26 -28.58 -5.55
CA MET A 2 -32.41 -27.41 -6.45
C MET A 2 -32.02 -26.12 -5.72
N SER A 3 -30.74 -25.75 -5.76
CA SER A 3 -30.26 -24.43 -5.36
C SER A 3 -30.86 -23.36 -6.28
N HIS A 4 -31.71 -22.49 -5.74
CA HIS A 4 -32.29 -21.40 -6.51
C HIS A 4 -31.20 -20.35 -6.79
N PRO A 5 -31.14 -19.76 -8.01
CA PRO A 5 -30.16 -18.73 -8.31
C PRO A 5 -30.36 -17.49 -7.42
N PRO A 6 -29.29 -16.78 -7.02
CA PRO A 6 -29.41 -15.60 -6.18
C PRO A 6 -30.20 -14.49 -6.90
N SER A 7 -31.07 -13.80 -6.17
CA SER A 7 -31.87 -12.69 -6.69
C SER A 7 -30.98 -11.62 -7.34
N ARG A 8 -31.44 -11.06 -8.48
CA ARG A 8 -30.73 -10.03 -9.28
C ARG A 8 -30.42 -8.76 -8.48
N ALA A 9 -31.21 -8.46 -7.45
CA ALA A 9 -30.93 -7.36 -6.51
C ALA A 9 -29.79 -7.69 -5.52
N HIS A 10 -29.61 -8.98 -5.19
CA HIS A 10 -28.56 -9.43 -4.27
C HIS A 10 -27.19 -9.49 -4.96
N THR A 11 -27.13 -9.91 -6.23
CA THR A 11 -25.90 -9.83 -7.03
C THR A 11 -25.46 -8.39 -7.25
N HIS A 12 -26.39 -7.47 -7.56
CA HIS A 12 -26.07 -6.05 -7.75
C HIS A 12 -25.57 -5.36 -6.47
N THR A 13 -26.15 -5.66 -5.30
CA THR A 13 -25.67 -5.08 -4.03
C THR A 13 -24.27 -5.60 -3.67
N VAL A 14 -24.00 -6.90 -3.87
CA VAL A 14 -22.65 -7.46 -3.66
C VAL A 14 -21.60 -6.84 -4.59
N THR A 15 -21.90 -6.59 -5.87
CA THR A 15 -20.93 -5.95 -6.79
C THR A 15 -20.67 -4.48 -6.45
N VAL A 16 -21.69 -3.72 -6.04
CA VAL A 16 -21.52 -2.32 -5.58
C VAL A 16 -20.67 -2.27 -4.30
N HIS A 17 -20.88 -3.19 -3.37
CA HIS A 17 -20.06 -3.31 -2.16
C HIS A 17 -18.60 -3.69 -2.48
N ALA A 18 -18.37 -4.66 -3.38
CA ALA A 18 -17.03 -5.02 -3.83
C ALA A 18 -16.31 -3.83 -4.47
N ARG A 19 -17.00 -3.08 -5.36
CA ARG A 19 -16.46 -1.88 -6.02
C ARG A 19 -16.03 -0.82 -5.00
N ARG A 20 -16.88 -0.45 -4.03
CA ARG A 20 -16.55 0.55 -3.00
C ARG A 20 -15.31 0.19 -2.16
N VAL A 21 -15.09 -1.10 -1.87
CA VAL A 21 -13.86 -1.55 -1.18
C VAL A 21 -12.62 -1.40 -2.08
N LEU A 22 -12.74 -1.70 -3.38
CA LEU A 22 -11.66 -1.51 -4.35
C LEU A 22 -11.34 -0.02 -4.58
N ASP A 23 -12.37 0.84 -4.66
CA ASP A 23 -12.21 2.29 -4.78
C ASP A 23 -11.48 2.85 -3.53
N SER A 24 -11.90 2.47 -2.33
CA SER A 24 -11.26 2.89 -1.07
C SER A 24 -9.81 2.40 -0.94
N ARG A 25 -9.52 1.17 -1.38
CA ARG A 25 -8.14 0.63 -1.46
C ARG A 25 -7.28 1.37 -2.47
N SER A 26 -7.87 1.76 -3.60
CA SER A 26 -7.17 2.51 -4.65
C SER A 26 -6.86 3.93 -4.19
N ALA A 27 -7.77 4.58 -3.45
CA ALA A 27 -7.52 5.88 -2.82
C ALA A 27 -6.38 5.79 -1.78
N ARG A 28 -6.40 4.79 -0.89
CA ARG A 28 -5.31 4.56 0.08
C ARG A 28 -3.96 4.34 -0.63
N LYS A 29 -3.92 3.51 -1.68
CA LYS A 29 -2.68 3.26 -2.45
C LYS A 29 -2.10 4.51 -3.12
N ARG A 30 -2.92 5.52 -3.46
CA ARG A 30 -2.41 6.81 -3.93
C ARG A 30 -1.71 7.54 -2.79
N ALA A 31 -2.39 7.78 -1.67
CA ALA A 31 -1.78 8.42 -0.50
C ALA A 31 -0.50 7.72 -0.01
N GLU A 32 -0.44 6.37 -0.06
CA GLU A 32 0.77 5.60 0.23
C GLU A 32 1.92 5.85 -0.79
N SER A 33 1.60 6.04 -2.08
CA SER A 33 2.55 6.42 -3.13
C SER A 33 2.98 7.89 -3.02
N ASP A 34 2.03 8.78 -2.73
CA ASP A 34 2.25 10.23 -2.63
C ASP A 34 3.17 10.53 -1.44
N ALA A 35 2.95 9.86 -0.30
CA ALA A 35 3.86 9.87 0.86
C ALA A 35 5.29 9.40 0.50
N GLN A 36 5.44 8.35 -0.31
CA GLN A 36 6.76 7.89 -0.75
C GLN A 36 7.46 8.91 -1.67
N GLN A 37 6.72 9.60 -2.54
CA GLN A 37 7.27 10.66 -3.39
C GLN A 37 7.69 11.88 -2.56
N LEU A 38 6.89 12.28 -1.56
CA LEU A 38 7.24 13.34 -0.61
C LEU A 38 8.49 12.96 0.21
N ALA A 39 8.57 11.75 0.75
CA ALA A 39 9.73 11.27 1.50
C ALA A 39 11.03 11.32 0.66
N ASN A 40 10.96 10.95 -0.62
CA ASN A 40 12.09 11.06 -1.54
C ASN A 40 12.49 12.54 -1.78
N ARG A 41 11.53 13.43 -1.99
CA ARG A 41 11.76 14.89 -2.15
C ARG A 41 12.39 15.49 -0.90
N ILE A 42 11.86 15.16 0.28
CA ILE A 42 12.39 15.56 1.60
C ILE A 42 13.84 15.14 1.77
N GLN A 43 14.22 13.92 1.35
CA GLN A 43 15.62 13.50 1.41
C GLN A 43 16.51 14.36 0.50
N HIS A 44 16.09 14.60 -0.75
CA HIS A 44 16.84 15.48 -1.66
C HIS A 44 16.97 16.92 -1.16
N LEU A 45 15.95 17.45 -0.49
CA LEU A 45 16.01 18.77 0.15
C LEU A 45 16.96 18.77 1.35
N LYS A 46 16.93 17.74 2.21
CA LYS A 46 17.90 17.55 3.32
C LYS A 46 19.34 17.47 2.79
N ASP A 47 19.55 16.74 1.69
CA ASP A 47 20.86 16.66 1.03
C ASP A 47 21.30 18.03 0.47
N GLU A 48 20.39 18.82 -0.12
CA GLU A 48 20.71 20.16 -0.65
C GLU A 48 20.94 21.18 0.47
N VAL A 49 20.26 21.08 1.61
CA VAL A 49 20.57 21.86 2.83
C VAL A 49 21.99 21.50 3.31
N GLY A 50 22.31 20.20 3.38
CA GLY A 50 23.63 19.72 3.75
C GLY A 50 24.74 20.19 2.81
N ARG A 51 24.51 20.13 1.49
CA ARG A 51 25.41 20.73 0.47
C ARG A 51 25.50 22.25 0.63
N SER A 52 24.39 22.90 0.97
CA SER A 52 24.31 24.35 1.05
C SER A 52 25.08 24.93 2.24
N VAL A 53 24.92 24.34 3.42
CA VAL A 53 25.68 24.70 4.64
C VAL A 53 27.19 24.48 4.42
N ARG A 54 27.59 23.40 3.72
CA ARG A 54 28.99 23.15 3.35
C ARG A 54 29.55 24.25 2.46
N ARG A 55 28.87 24.65 1.39
CA ARG A 55 29.30 25.76 0.52
C ARG A 55 29.47 27.08 1.29
N THR A 56 28.55 27.41 2.18
CA THR A 56 28.65 28.62 3.04
C THR A 56 29.88 28.56 3.95
N LYS A 57 30.14 27.39 4.55
CA LYS A 57 31.31 27.14 5.40
C LYS A 57 32.62 27.19 4.61
N GLU A 58 32.67 26.55 3.45
CA GLU A 58 33.82 26.56 2.52
C GLU A 58 34.14 27.97 2.03
N ALA A 59 33.13 28.79 1.70
CA ALA A 59 33.34 30.20 1.34
C ALA A 59 33.91 31.03 2.51
N GLY A 60 33.42 30.81 3.74
CA GLY A 60 33.94 31.46 4.93
C GLY A 60 35.35 30.99 5.34
N GLU A 61 35.67 29.71 5.13
CA GLU A 61 37.00 29.15 5.36
C GLU A 61 37.99 29.64 4.29
N ARG A 62 37.60 29.66 3.02
CA ARG A 62 38.40 30.23 1.93
C ARG A 62 38.61 31.73 2.06
N ARG A 63 37.63 32.48 2.61
CA ARG A 63 37.82 33.89 2.97
C ARG A 63 38.93 34.04 4.02
N LYS A 64 38.85 33.28 5.12
CA LYS A 64 39.88 33.27 6.17
C LYS A 64 41.24 32.79 5.66
N GLU A 65 41.24 31.83 4.73
CA GLU A 65 42.45 31.37 4.06
C GLU A 65 43.05 32.48 3.21
N ILE A 66 42.27 33.24 2.45
CA ILE A 66 42.77 34.38 1.66
C ILE A 66 43.26 35.51 2.58
N GLU A 67 42.55 35.85 3.65
CA GLU A 67 43.03 36.82 4.66
C GLU A 67 44.32 36.34 5.36
N GLY A 68 44.42 35.03 5.60
CA GLY A 68 45.61 34.37 6.14
C GLY A 68 46.77 34.37 5.14
N GLN A 69 46.51 34.05 3.87
CA GLN A 69 47.48 34.06 2.77
C GLN A 69 47.89 35.48 2.37
N LYS A 70 47.08 36.52 2.59
CA LYS A 70 47.55 37.92 2.50
C LYS A 70 48.67 38.14 3.54
N LYS A 71 48.36 37.87 4.82
CA LYS A 71 49.30 37.99 5.97
C LYS A 71 50.47 37.00 5.93
N GLU A 72 50.32 35.86 5.27
CA GLU A 72 51.37 34.86 5.12
C GLU A 72 52.16 35.03 3.82
N SER A 73 51.61 35.63 2.75
CA SER A 73 52.40 36.04 1.57
C SER A 73 53.28 37.25 1.90
N GLU A 74 52.73 38.19 2.69
CA GLU A 74 53.47 39.25 3.36
C GLU A 74 54.68 38.67 4.13
N LYS A 75 54.48 37.56 4.88
CA LYS A 75 55.55 36.83 5.60
C LYS A 75 56.38 35.83 4.79
N ARG A 76 55.88 35.30 3.67
CA ARG A 76 56.62 34.33 2.83
C ARG A 76 57.43 35.03 1.75
N ARG A 77 57.17 36.30 1.48
CA ARG A 77 58.20 37.22 0.96
C ARG A 77 59.41 37.34 1.90
N GLU A 78 59.26 37.04 3.20
CA GLU A 78 60.36 36.95 4.17
C GLU A 78 60.95 35.52 4.29
N HIS A 79 60.33 34.48 3.71
CA HIS A 79 60.63 33.07 4.05
C HIS A 79 60.59 32.01 2.93
N ALA A 80 60.13 32.27 1.70
CA ALA A 80 60.00 31.25 0.65
C ALA A 80 61.34 30.93 -0.06
N HIS A 81 62.30 30.44 0.71
CA HIS A 81 63.73 30.41 0.40
C HIS A 81 64.28 28.99 0.12
N ASP A 82 63.52 27.93 0.44
CA ASP A 82 64.04 26.55 0.57
C ASP A 82 63.22 25.44 -0.17
N GLY A 83 63.56 24.15 0.05
CA GLY A 83 63.24 23.02 -0.85
C GLY A 83 61.95 22.19 -0.64
N ARG A 84 61.81 21.10 -1.42
CA ARG A 84 60.56 20.30 -1.63
C ARG A 84 60.86 18.87 -2.13
N LEU A 85 60.18 17.81 -1.65
CA LEU A 85 60.23 16.39 -2.14
C LEU A 85 58.90 15.62 -1.79
N ALA A 86 58.56 14.48 -2.43
CA ALA A 86 57.19 13.86 -2.45
C ALA A 86 57.11 12.30 -2.39
N SER A 87 55.90 11.67 -2.35
CA SER A 87 55.72 10.19 -2.07
C SER A 87 54.34 9.47 -2.38
N THR A 88 54.33 8.11 -2.53
CA THR A 88 53.35 7.00 -2.11
C THR A 88 51.93 6.70 -2.76
N ILE A 89 51.28 5.51 -2.47
CA ILE A 89 49.81 5.04 -2.45
C ILE A 89 49.26 4.05 -3.61
N GLN A 90 48.22 3.12 -3.60
CA GLN A 90 47.55 2.02 -2.75
C GLN A 90 46.31 1.27 -3.47
N LYS A 91 45.74 0.13 -2.94
CA LYS A 91 44.37 -0.58 -3.12
C LYS A 91 44.14 -1.62 -4.30
N LYS A 92 43.07 -2.49 -4.46
CA LYS A 92 42.08 -3.36 -3.67
C LYS A 92 41.10 -4.17 -4.65
N GLU A 93 40.14 -5.07 -4.23
CA GLU A 93 38.72 -5.40 -4.77
C GLU A 93 38.14 -6.91 -4.72
N ILE A 94 36.84 -7.21 -5.09
CA ILE A 94 35.87 -8.38 -4.76
C ILE A 94 34.81 -8.75 -5.91
N GLU A 95 33.75 -9.66 -5.97
CA GLU A 95 32.90 -10.66 -5.15
C GLU A 95 32.37 -11.92 -6.02
N GLU A 96 31.20 -12.68 -6.06
CA GLU A 96 29.73 -12.73 -5.60
C GLU A 96 28.98 -14.18 -5.57
N ILE A 97 27.66 -14.42 -5.96
CA ILE A 97 26.65 -15.49 -5.44
C ILE A 97 25.75 -16.35 -6.48
N GLY A 98 24.92 -17.40 -6.11
CA GLY A 98 23.94 -18.24 -6.97
C GLY A 98 22.84 -19.23 -6.32
N TYR A 99 21.90 -19.91 -7.08
CA TYR A 99 20.64 -20.74 -6.69
C TYR A 99 20.17 -21.90 -7.72
N TYR A 100 19.07 -22.76 -7.79
CA TYR A 100 17.71 -23.14 -7.16
C TYR A 100 17.05 -24.54 -7.68
N GLY A 101 15.81 -25.05 -7.31
CA GLY A 101 15.09 -26.30 -7.87
C GLY A 101 13.66 -26.83 -7.32
N THR A 102 12.88 -27.80 -7.95
CA THR A 102 11.41 -28.23 -7.62
C THR A 102 10.76 -29.55 -8.27
N TRP A 103 9.56 -30.17 -7.84
CA TRP A 103 8.40 -30.86 -8.63
C TRP A 103 7.22 -31.76 -7.92
N VAL A 104 6.09 -32.22 -8.61
CA VAL A 104 4.77 -32.95 -8.16
C VAL A 104 3.98 -33.82 -9.28
N PRO A 105 2.64 -34.28 -9.40
CA PRO A 105 1.40 -34.82 -8.61
C PRO A 105 0.47 -36.03 -9.24
N GLY A 106 -0.78 -36.40 -8.74
CA GLY A 106 -1.84 -37.40 -9.31
C GLY A 106 -3.14 -37.74 -8.43
N GLY A 107 -4.28 -38.55 -8.63
CA GLY A 107 -5.11 -39.33 -9.66
C GLY A 107 -6.33 -40.27 -9.13
N GLY A 108 -7.42 -40.72 -9.90
CA GLY A 108 -8.45 -41.85 -9.57
C GLY A 108 -10.04 -41.78 -9.84
N GLN A 109 -10.89 -42.90 -9.92
CA GLN A 109 -12.43 -43.01 -10.16
C GLN A 109 -13.19 -44.29 -9.54
N ILE A 110 -14.47 -44.84 -9.70
CA ILE A 110 -15.75 -44.80 -10.57
C ILE A 110 -17.11 -45.38 -9.90
N LEU A 111 -18.27 -45.83 -10.55
CA LEU A 111 -19.70 -46.00 -9.98
C LEU A 111 -20.71 -47.29 -10.18
N PRO A 112 -22.03 -47.34 -10.67
CA PRO A 112 -23.28 -47.96 -9.99
C PRO A 112 -24.48 -48.78 -10.72
N GLU A 113 -25.60 -49.23 -9.99
CA GLU A 113 -27.05 -49.72 -10.35
C GLU A 113 -27.53 -51.26 -10.27
N LYS A 114 -28.78 -51.87 -10.45
CA LYS A 114 -30.21 -51.62 -11.00
C LYS A 114 -31.35 -52.75 -10.71
N SER A 115 -32.72 -52.54 -10.82
CA SER A 115 -33.89 -53.47 -11.22
C SER A 115 -35.30 -53.64 -10.44
N LYS A 116 -36.28 -54.53 -10.87
CA LYS A 116 -37.82 -54.52 -10.71
C LYS A 116 -38.53 -55.94 -10.79
N GLY A 117 -39.84 -56.34 -10.65
CA GLY A 117 -41.24 -55.85 -10.27
C GLY A 117 -42.47 -56.79 -10.73
N MET A 118 -43.72 -56.84 -10.12
CA MET A 118 -44.86 -57.77 -10.53
C MET A 118 -46.41 -57.37 -10.39
N LYS A 119 -47.41 -58.30 -10.54
CA LYS A 119 -48.87 -58.15 -10.96
C LYS A 119 -49.99 -58.37 -9.87
N LYS A 120 -51.34 -58.25 -10.09
CA LYS A 120 -52.15 -57.04 -10.44
C LYS A 120 -53.69 -57.03 -10.13
N SER A 121 -54.46 -58.16 -10.10
CA SER A 121 -55.94 -58.17 -10.29
C SER A 121 -56.87 -58.14 -9.06
N GLU A 122 -56.89 -59.14 -8.17
CA GLU A 122 -57.80 -59.18 -6.97
C GLU A 122 -57.64 -57.96 -6.04
N ILE A 123 -56.48 -57.31 -6.19
CA ILE A 123 -56.12 -56.04 -5.61
C ILE A 123 -57.21 -54.95 -5.81
N THR A 124 -58.13 -55.04 -6.79
CA THR A 124 -59.09 -53.98 -7.19
C THR A 124 -60.20 -53.61 -6.20
N LYS A 125 -60.90 -54.57 -5.56
CA LYS A 125 -61.94 -54.21 -4.57
C LYS A 125 -61.31 -53.82 -3.23
N MET A 126 -60.27 -54.53 -2.81
CA MET A 126 -59.45 -54.14 -1.66
C MET A 126 -58.77 -52.78 -1.90
N LYS A 127 -58.43 -52.44 -3.15
CA LYS A 127 -57.99 -51.11 -3.57
C LYS A 127 -59.04 -50.08 -3.27
N GLN A 128 -60.30 -50.19 -3.68
CA GLN A 128 -61.25 -49.08 -3.53
C GLN A 128 -61.44 -48.64 -2.07
N GLU A 129 -61.53 -49.56 -1.11
CA GLU A 129 -61.51 -49.20 0.32
C GLU A 129 -60.14 -48.69 0.79
N ARG A 130 -59.04 -49.35 0.39
CA ARG A 130 -57.68 -48.87 0.70
C ARG A 130 -57.41 -47.51 0.05
N GLU A 131 -58.04 -47.16 -1.07
CA GLU A 131 -57.93 -45.92 -1.82
C GLU A 131 -58.76 -44.83 -1.15
N ALA A 132 -59.95 -45.13 -0.63
CA ALA A 132 -60.68 -44.19 0.24
C ALA A 132 -59.91 -43.88 1.54
N LYS A 133 -59.31 -44.90 2.17
CA LYS A 133 -58.46 -44.75 3.37
C LYS A 133 -57.14 -44.02 3.02
N LEU A 134 -56.44 -44.43 1.96
CA LEU A 134 -55.25 -43.78 1.42
C LEU A 134 -55.52 -42.35 0.93
N LEU A 135 -56.71 -42.01 0.43
CA LEU A 135 -57.05 -40.63 0.06
C LEU A 135 -57.22 -39.76 1.31
N LYS A 136 -57.79 -40.28 2.39
CA LYS A 136 -57.83 -39.59 3.69
C LYS A 136 -56.44 -39.45 4.31
N GLU A 137 -55.62 -40.51 4.28
CA GLU A 137 -54.22 -40.44 4.71
C GLU A 137 -53.37 -39.52 3.83
N ASN A 138 -53.54 -39.56 2.51
CA ASN A 138 -52.79 -38.73 1.58
C ASN A 138 -53.20 -37.27 1.70
N ARG A 139 -54.47 -36.94 1.98
CA ARG A 139 -54.87 -35.57 2.35
C ARG A 139 -54.13 -35.10 3.61
N LYS A 140 -54.11 -35.88 4.69
CA LYS A 140 -53.33 -35.58 5.91
C LYS A 140 -51.84 -35.44 5.62
N ARG A 141 -51.23 -36.38 4.88
CA ARG A 141 -49.81 -36.32 4.45
C ARG A 141 -49.53 -35.09 3.58
N ILE A 142 -50.44 -34.70 2.68
CA ILE A 142 -50.32 -33.49 1.86
C ILE A 142 -50.38 -32.23 2.73
N GLU A 143 -51.24 -32.18 3.74
CA GLU A 143 -51.31 -31.06 4.70
C GLU A 143 -50.06 -30.98 5.59
N GLU A 144 -49.56 -32.11 6.07
CA GLU A 144 -48.26 -32.17 6.75
C GLU A 144 -47.12 -31.73 5.84
N ILE A 145 -47.08 -32.18 4.58
CA ILE A 145 -46.08 -31.77 3.60
C ILE A 145 -46.20 -30.26 3.30
N LYS A 146 -47.41 -29.70 3.26
CA LYS A 146 -47.63 -28.24 3.16
C LYS A 146 -47.08 -27.51 4.39
N LYS A 147 -47.41 -27.92 5.61
CA LYS A 147 -46.87 -27.34 6.86
C LYS A 147 -45.34 -27.42 6.90
N LYS A 148 -44.77 -28.61 6.68
CA LYS A 148 -43.32 -28.86 6.62
C LYS A 148 -42.64 -28.02 5.52
N ARG A 149 -43.30 -27.77 4.38
CA ARG A 149 -42.79 -26.86 3.33
C ARG A 149 -42.81 -25.39 3.76
N VAL A 150 -43.86 -24.92 4.44
CA VAL A 150 -43.93 -23.54 4.96
C VAL A 150 -42.88 -23.31 6.05
N GLU A 151 -42.79 -24.21 7.03
CA GLU A 151 -41.73 -24.15 8.06
C GLU A 151 -40.32 -24.14 7.47
N MET A 152 -40.06 -24.98 6.46
CA MET A 152 -38.77 -25.01 5.77
C MET A 152 -38.51 -23.75 4.95
N ALA A 153 -39.54 -23.09 4.42
CA ALA A 153 -39.41 -21.79 3.75
C ALA A 153 -39.13 -20.66 4.75
N GLU A 154 -39.78 -20.66 5.92
CA GLU A 154 -39.48 -19.70 7.00
C GLU A 154 -38.08 -19.90 7.60
N LYS A 155 -37.70 -21.14 7.90
CA LYS A 155 -36.36 -21.49 8.40
C LYS A 155 -35.28 -21.04 7.41
N LYS A 156 -35.53 -21.19 6.10
CA LYS A 156 -34.67 -20.63 5.04
C LYS A 156 -34.62 -19.10 5.08
N ARG A 157 -35.76 -18.40 5.03
CA ARG A 157 -35.81 -16.92 5.09
C ARG A 157 -35.05 -16.36 6.30
N LYS A 158 -35.34 -16.88 7.51
CA LYS A 158 -34.64 -16.50 8.74
C LYS A 158 -33.12 -16.75 8.65
N SER A 159 -32.69 -17.87 8.06
CA SER A 159 -31.25 -18.15 7.83
C SER A 159 -30.60 -17.22 6.78
N GLU A 160 -31.34 -16.83 5.74
CA GLU A 160 -30.90 -15.92 4.70
C GLU A 160 -30.81 -14.48 5.23
N GLU A 161 -31.78 -14.03 6.02
CA GLU A 161 -31.78 -12.75 6.74
C GLU A 161 -30.56 -12.64 7.67
N ILE A 162 -30.32 -13.65 8.51
CA ILE A 162 -29.13 -13.71 9.39
C ILE A 162 -27.82 -13.67 8.58
N ARG A 163 -27.78 -14.37 7.43
CA ARG A 163 -26.62 -14.33 6.52
C ARG A 163 -26.42 -12.93 5.91
N ILE A 164 -27.50 -12.26 5.50
CA ILE A 164 -27.47 -10.90 4.93
C ILE A 164 -27.00 -9.89 5.98
N VAL A 165 -27.47 -9.98 7.22
CA VAL A 165 -27.01 -9.12 8.34
C VAL A 165 -25.51 -9.32 8.57
N LYS A 166 -25.04 -10.57 8.72
CA LYS A 166 -23.61 -10.87 8.90
C LYS A 166 -22.74 -10.38 7.72
N LEU A 167 -23.22 -10.44 6.48
CA LEU A 167 -22.53 -9.90 5.31
C LEU A 167 -22.46 -8.36 5.34
N LYS A 168 -23.53 -7.67 5.76
CA LYS A 168 -23.54 -6.20 5.94
C LYS A 168 -22.57 -5.76 7.04
N GLU A 169 -22.52 -6.47 8.17
CA GLU A 169 -21.57 -6.21 9.25
C GLU A 169 -20.11 -6.42 8.82
N GLN A 170 -19.82 -7.53 8.13
CA GLN A 170 -18.48 -7.81 7.60
C GLN A 170 -18.05 -6.75 6.56
N TYR A 171 -18.98 -6.27 5.74
CA TYR A 171 -18.73 -5.17 4.81
C TYR A 171 -18.44 -3.86 5.56
N LYS A 172 -19.27 -3.51 6.56
CA LYS A 172 -19.08 -2.29 7.38
C LYS A 172 -17.71 -2.29 8.05
N LYS A 173 -17.33 -3.39 8.74
CA LYS A 173 -16.01 -3.54 9.38
C LYS A 173 -14.84 -3.45 8.39
N LYS A 174 -15.00 -3.93 7.15
CA LYS A 174 -13.98 -3.80 6.09
C LYS A 174 -13.85 -2.35 5.60
N MET A 175 -14.96 -1.63 5.43
CA MET A 175 -14.93 -0.20 5.06
C MET A 175 -14.31 0.65 6.17
N GLU A 176 -14.67 0.40 7.43
CA GLU A 176 -14.09 1.08 8.61
C GLU A 176 -12.57 0.85 8.69
N ALA A 177 -12.11 -0.39 8.48
CA ALA A 177 -10.69 -0.73 8.50
C ALA A 177 -9.88 -0.09 7.35
N GLU A 178 -10.42 -0.01 6.12
CA GLU A 178 -9.75 0.70 5.02
C GLU A 178 -9.83 2.22 5.19
N ALA A 179 -10.89 2.76 5.80
CA ALA A 179 -11.02 4.19 6.12
C ALA A 179 -10.01 4.63 7.20
N LEU A 180 -9.84 3.86 8.28
CA LEU A 180 -8.81 4.11 9.30
C LEU A 180 -7.40 4.06 8.71
N LYS A 181 -7.12 3.11 7.81
CA LYS A 181 -5.81 3.07 7.11
C LYS A 181 -5.62 4.24 6.16
N ARG A 182 -6.70 4.71 5.50
CA ARG A 182 -6.66 5.89 4.64
C ARG A 182 -6.36 7.15 5.46
N THR A 183 -7.04 7.39 6.58
CA THR A 183 -6.79 8.60 7.40
C THR A 183 -5.43 8.57 8.10
N LEU A 184 -4.85 7.39 8.36
CA LEU A 184 -3.46 7.28 8.78
C LEU A 184 -2.48 7.64 7.65
N ALA A 185 -2.71 7.16 6.42
CA ALA A 185 -1.89 7.53 5.26
C ALA A 185 -1.97 9.03 4.94
N GLU A 186 -3.17 9.62 4.97
CA GLU A 186 -3.39 11.06 4.76
C GLU A 186 -2.70 11.90 5.83
N LYS A 187 -2.68 11.48 7.10
CA LYS A 187 -1.90 12.15 8.16
C LYS A 187 -0.40 12.10 7.91
N VAL A 188 0.13 10.98 7.40
CA VAL A 188 1.56 10.87 7.03
C VAL A 188 1.88 11.79 5.85
N VAL A 189 1.01 11.87 4.84
CA VAL A 189 1.14 12.84 3.73
C VAL A 189 1.24 14.27 4.29
N THR A 190 0.30 14.72 5.11
CA THR A 190 0.32 16.09 5.67
C THR A 190 1.56 16.36 6.54
N GLN A 191 2.03 15.39 7.33
CA GLN A 191 3.28 15.55 8.10
C GLN A 191 4.51 15.70 7.20
N LEU A 192 4.53 15.02 6.05
CA LEU A 192 5.61 15.15 5.06
C LEU A 192 5.47 16.46 4.27
N GLU A 193 4.26 16.91 3.94
CA GLU A 193 4.02 18.24 3.33
C GLU A 193 4.50 19.38 4.25
N GLU A 194 4.24 19.30 5.55
CA GLU A 194 4.78 20.22 6.55
C GLU A 194 6.32 20.18 6.65
N GLU A 195 6.92 18.98 6.62
CA GLU A 195 8.39 18.86 6.64
C GLU A 195 9.02 19.40 5.35
N GLU A 196 8.41 19.15 4.18
CA GLU A 196 8.88 19.68 2.90
C GLU A 196 8.84 21.22 2.89
N ALA A 197 7.74 21.81 3.36
CA ALA A 197 7.60 23.27 3.44
C ALA A 197 8.71 23.91 4.30
N ARG A 198 8.96 23.36 5.50
CA ARG A 198 10.02 23.85 6.41
C ARG A 198 11.42 23.70 5.81
N LEU A 199 11.69 22.63 5.06
CA LEU A 199 12.96 22.44 4.35
C LEU A 199 13.13 23.42 3.20
N ILE A 200 12.05 23.74 2.47
CA ILE A 200 12.05 24.76 1.41
C ILE A 200 12.28 26.16 1.98
N GLU A 201 11.75 26.48 3.16
CA GLU A 201 12.02 27.75 3.84
C GLU A 201 13.49 27.85 4.31
N MET A 202 14.01 26.82 4.99
CA MET A 202 15.42 26.77 5.39
C MET A 202 16.38 26.82 4.19
N LEU A 203 16.02 26.25 3.03
CA LEU A 203 16.80 26.40 1.80
C LEU A 203 16.86 27.84 1.28
N LYS A 204 15.76 28.60 1.35
CA LYS A 204 15.75 30.03 0.97
C LYS A 204 16.66 30.84 1.90
N GLU A 205 16.60 30.58 3.21
CA GLU A 205 17.51 31.21 4.18
C GLU A 205 18.98 30.87 3.89
N GLN A 206 19.28 29.60 3.59
CA GLN A 206 20.64 29.17 3.23
C GLN A 206 21.12 29.79 1.91
N GLN A 207 20.24 29.99 0.92
CA GLN A 207 20.60 30.70 -0.32
C GLN A 207 20.97 32.18 -0.05
N VAL A 208 20.23 32.87 0.82
CA VAL A 208 20.59 34.24 1.24
C VAL A 208 21.91 34.27 2.02
N GLN A 209 22.15 33.30 2.90
CA GLN A 209 23.43 33.17 3.62
C GLN A 209 24.60 32.88 2.68
N GLN A 210 24.41 32.04 1.64
CA GLN A 210 25.40 31.82 0.59
C GLN A 210 25.69 33.08 -0.21
N GLN A 211 24.68 33.80 -0.67
CA GLN A 211 24.86 35.05 -1.43
C GLN A 211 25.69 36.04 -0.63
N LYS A 212 25.37 36.23 0.66
CA LYS A 212 26.16 37.08 1.57
C LYS A 212 27.60 36.57 1.76
N ALA A 213 27.80 35.26 1.90
CA ALA A 213 29.14 34.68 2.02
C ALA A 213 29.98 34.85 0.75
N TYR A 214 29.37 34.70 -0.44
CA TYR A 214 30.02 34.93 -1.73
C TYR A 214 30.35 36.41 -1.96
N MET A 215 29.47 37.36 -1.60
CA MET A 215 29.77 38.79 -1.66
C MET A 215 30.98 39.15 -0.78
N MET A 216 30.99 38.72 0.48
CA MET A 216 32.12 38.94 1.39
C MET A 216 33.43 38.30 0.90
N LEU A 217 33.35 37.15 0.23
CA LEU A 217 34.51 36.50 -0.41
C LEU A 217 35.00 37.29 -1.64
N GLN A 218 34.08 37.82 -2.45
CA GLN A 218 34.40 38.67 -3.60
C GLN A 218 35.04 40.00 -3.16
N GLU A 219 34.49 40.68 -2.17
CA GLU A 219 35.08 41.88 -1.53
C GLU A 219 36.53 41.60 -1.10
N THR A 220 36.75 40.52 -0.33
CA THR A 220 38.07 40.10 0.16
C THR A 220 39.07 39.83 -0.99
N ILE A 221 38.61 39.31 -2.13
CA ILE A 221 39.41 39.06 -3.33
C ILE A 221 39.72 40.36 -4.09
N VAL A 222 38.73 41.25 -4.26
CA VAL A 222 38.88 42.51 -5.00
C VAL A 222 39.82 43.48 -4.26
N GLU A 223 39.67 43.60 -2.93
CA GLU A 223 40.65 44.26 -2.05
C GLU A 223 42.01 43.53 -1.96
N GLY A 224 42.18 42.42 -2.68
CA GLY A 224 43.44 41.70 -2.83
C GLY A 224 44.04 41.77 -4.24
N GLY A 225 43.35 42.40 -5.20
CA GLY A 225 43.90 42.64 -6.52
C GLY A 225 45.06 43.64 -6.46
N PRO A 226 46.10 43.49 -7.29
CA PRO A 226 47.10 44.54 -7.42
C PRO A 226 46.41 45.81 -7.93
N SER A 227 46.62 46.92 -7.24
CA SER A 227 46.26 48.24 -7.75
C SER A 227 47.14 48.54 -8.96
N ILE A 228 46.63 48.29 -10.16
CA ILE A 228 47.27 48.68 -11.42
C ILE A 228 46.99 50.16 -11.63
N GLY A 229 47.84 50.99 -11.03
CA GLY A 229 47.94 52.45 -11.22
C GLY A 229 49.37 52.82 -11.60
#